data_AF-A0A3G8M383-F1
#
_entry.id   AF-A0A3G8M383-F1
#
_cell.length_a   1.000
_cell.length_b   1.000
_cell.length_c   1.000
_cell.angle_alpha   90.00
_cell.angle_beta   90.00
_cell.angle_gamma   90.00
#
_symmetry.space_group_name_H-M   'P 1'
#
loop_
_entity.id
_entity.type
_entity.pdbx_description
1 polymer ?
#
loop_
_entity_poly.entity_id
_entity_poly.type
_entity_poly.pdbx_seq_one_letter_code
_entity_poly.pdbx_strand_id
1 'polypeptide(L)'
;MKLIRYAWAAFLAAGLGLCSATAGLAHHQFLVESFPASRQRVVKPVSQIKLVFEGKADAVISTITLKSRNGMVVAKATQKQASKELILDTPVLQPGLYEVDYRVLATDGTIVEGAFPFIVEPSLSA
;
A
#
# COMPACT_ATOMS: atom_id res chain seq x y z
N MET A 1 21.66 68.08 -28.18
CA MET A 1 22.27 66.97 -27.42
C MET A 1 21.54 66.82 -26.09
N LYS A 2 21.30 65.57 -25.68
CA LYS A 2 20.74 65.13 -24.38
C LYS A 2 19.21 65.18 -24.24
N LEU A 3 18.61 64.29 -25.02
CA LEU A 3 17.36 63.59 -24.75
C LEU A 3 17.41 62.93 -23.35
N ILE A 4 16.77 63.52 -22.35
CA ILE A 4 16.43 62.81 -21.10
C ILE A 4 15.03 63.26 -20.68
N ARG A 5 14.06 62.81 -21.46
CA ARG A 5 12.64 62.72 -21.11
C ARG A 5 12.29 61.26 -21.42
N TYR A 6 11.42 60.63 -20.63
CA TYR A 6 11.08 59.20 -20.68
C TYR A 6 12.02 58.28 -19.89
N ALA A 7 11.93 58.33 -18.56
CA ALA A 7 12.28 57.20 -17.70
C ALA A 7 11.20 56.94 -16.65
N TRP A 8 9.93 57.20 -17.00
CA TRP A 8 8.75 56.96 -16.14
C TRP A 8 7.72 56.06 -16.85
N ALA A 9 8.16 55.23 -17.78
CA ALA A 9 7.28 54.30 -18.49
C ALA A 9 8.12 53.16 -19.06
N ALA A 10 8.45 52.17 -18.23
CA ALA A 10 8.69 50.77 -18.60
C ALA A 10 9.49 50.06 -17.50
N PHE A 11 8.89 49.82 -16.34
CA PHE A 11 9.22 48.62 -15.57
C PHE A 11 7.94 48.09 -14.88
N LEU A 12 6.89 48.03 -15.69
CA LEU A 12 5.60 47.44 -15.37
C LEU A 12 5.51 46.09 -16.09
N ALA A 13 6.53 45.22 -15.92
CA ALA A 13 6.55 43.88 -16.48
C ALA A 13 7.79 43.10 -16.01
N ALA A 14 7.79 42.55 -14.80
CA ALA A 14 8.60 41.37 -14.45
C ALA A 14 8.45 41.11 -12.95
N GLY A 15 7.47 40.32 -12.56
CA GLY A 15 7.31 39.94 -11.16
C GLY A 15 6.12 39.05 -10.85
N LEU A 16 5.46 38.47 -11.87
CA LEU A 16 4.57 37.33 -11.64
C LEU A 16 5.45 36.07 -11.61
N GLY A 17 6.21 35.93 -10.52
CA GLY A 17 6.93 34.69 -10.24
C GLY A 17 5.89 33.59 -10.12
N LEU A 18 5.86 32.68 -11.10
CA LEU A 18 5.06 31.48 -11.06
C LEU A 18 5.40 30.73 -9.77
N CYS A 19 4.51 30.81 -8.77
CA CYS A 19 4.40 29.77 -7.77
C CYS A 19 3.91 28.51 -8.48
N SER A 20 4.83 27.78 -9.12
CA SER A 20 4.60 26.40 -9.48
C SER A 20 4.49 25.61 -8.19
N ALA A 21 3.28 25.60 -7.61
CA ALA A 21 2.91 24.58 -6.64
C ALA A 21 2.98 23.26 -7.41
N THR A 22 4.11 22.57 -7.34
CA THR A 22 4.17 21.17 -7.72
C THR A 22 3.24 20.45 -6.76
N ALA A 23 1.99 20.27 -7.17
CA ALA A 23 1.09 19.35 -6.52
C ALA A 23 1.80 17.99 -6.56
N GLY A 24 2.39 17.59 -5.44
CA GLY A 24 2.94 16.25 -5.30
C GLY A 24 1.81 15.30 -5.64
N LEU A 25 1.96 14.51 -6.70
CA LEU A 25 1.04 13.43 -7.00
C LEU A 25 1.04 12.54 -5.76
N ALA A 26 -0.03 12.62 -4.97
CA ALA A 26 -0.20 11.79 -3.79
C ALA A 26 -0.28 10.34 -4.27
N HIS A 27 0.84 9.62 -4.19
CA HIS A 27 0.89 8.20 -4.47
C HIS A 27 0.37 7.46 -3.24
N HIS A 28 -0.94 7.55 -3.02
CA HIS A 28 -1.60 6.77 -1.99
C HIS A 28 -1.37 5.28 -2.27
N GLN A 29 -0.70 4.58 -1.36
CA GLN A 29 -0.35 3.17 -1.56
C GLN A 29 -1.53 2.27 -1.18
N PHE A 30 -2.55 2.24 -2.03
CA PHE A 30 -3.69 1.36 -1.85
C PHE A 30 -3.32 -0.10 -2.15
N LEU A 31 -4.00 -1.02 -1.47
CA LEU A 31 -3.99 -2.43 -1.84
C LEU A 31 -4.72 -2.58 -3.20
N VAL A 32 -4.01 -3.05 -4.22
CA VAL A 32 -4.55 -3.24 -5.57
C VAL A 32 -4.91 -4.69 -5.87
N GLU A 33 -4.22 -5.63 -5.25
CA GLU A 33 -4.46 -7.07 -5.44
C GLU A 33 -4.13 -7.83 -4.15
N SER A 34 -4.85 -8.91 -3.91
CA SER A 34 -4.57 -9.83 -2.82
C SER A 34 -4.90 -11.26 -3.21
N PHE A 35 -4.03 -12.20 -2.83
CA PHE A 35 -4.32 -13.61 -2.81
C PHE A 35 -4.16 -14.15 -1.38
N PRO A 36 -5.18 -14.81 -0.80
CA PRO A 36 -6.57 -14.84 -1.26
C PRO A 36 -7.21 -13.44 -1.33
N ALA A 37 -8.22 -13.27 -2.17
CA ALA A 37 -9.02 -12.05 -2.24
C ALA A 37 -10.03 -11.95 -1.09
N SER A 38 -10.50 -10.74 -0.81
CA SER A 38 -11.56 -10.51 0.17
C SER A 38 -12.78 -11.38 -0.11
N ARG A 39 -13.18 -12.13 0.92
CA ARG A 39 -14.29 -13.12 0.92
C ARG A 39 -14.10 -14.29 -0.07
N GLN A 40 -12.90 -14.48 -0.63
CA GLN A 40 -12.61 -15.64 -1.47
C GLN A 40 -12.71 -16.94 -0.67
N ARG A 41 -13.24 -17.99 -1.31
CA ARG A 41 -13.19 -19.38 -0.85
C ARG A 41 -12.08 -20.12 -1.60
N VAL A 42 -11.20 -20.80 -0.88
CA VAL A 42 -10.05 -21.51 -1.44
C VAL A 42 -9.99 -22.96 -0.96
N VAL A 43 -9.91 -23.91 -1.90
CA VAL A 43 -9.92 -25.37 -1.63
C VAL A 43 -8.51 -25.96 -1.51
N LYS A 44 -7.50 -25.27 -2.07
CA LYS A 44 -6.09 -25.70 -2.05
C LYS A 44 -5.42 -25.26 -0.75
N PRO A 45 -4.33 -25.95 -0.33
CA PRO A 45 -3.51 -25.42 0.74
C PRO A 45 -3.08 -24.00 0.38
N VAL A 46 -3.45 -23.04 1.22
CA VAL A 46 -2.90 -21.70 1.18
C VAL A 46 -1.54 -21.82 1.85
N SER A 47 -0.48 -21.88 1.04
CA SER A 47 0.91 -21.87 1.53
C SER A 47 1.45 -20.45 1.68
N GLN A 48 0.79 -19.47 1.06
CA GLN A 48 1.22 -18.09 1.04
C GLN A 48 0.04 -17.15 0.88
N ILE A 49 0.08 -16.04 1.62
CA ILE A 49 -0.75 -14.86 1.39
C ILE A 49 0.13 -13.80 0.73
N LYS A 50 -0.38 -13.17 -0.32
CA LYS A 50 0.31 -12.15 -1.09
C LYS A 50 -0.58 -10.92 -1.22
N LEU A 51 -0.06 -9.77 -0.83
CA LEU A 51 -0.66 -8.47 -1.03
C LEU A 51 0.17 -7.68 -2.04
N VAL A 52 -0.47 -6.96 -2.95
CA VAL A 52 0.19 -6.06 -3.90
C VAL A 52 -0.37 -4.67 -3.72
N PHE A 53 0.50 -3.70 -3.57
CA PHE A 53 0.19 -2.28 -3.40
C PHE A 53 0.56 -1.49 -4.65
N GLU A 54 -0.10 -0.35 -4.83
CA GLU A 54 0.17 0.55 -5.96
C GLU A 54 1.63 1.05 -5.95
N GLY A 55 2.16 1.34 -4.76
CA GLY A 55 3.52 1.79 -4.50
C GLY A 55 4.33 0.81 -3.64
N LYS A 56 5.60 1.15 -3.39
CA LYS A 56 6.48 0.32 -2.55
C LYS A 56 6.25 0.61 -1.06
N ALA A 57 5.98 -0.43 -0.29
CA ALA A 57 5.97 -0.42 1.16
C ALA A 57 7.40 -0.39 1.72
N ASP A 58 7.62 0.34 2.82
CA ASP A 58 8.84 0.18 3.63
C ASP A 58 8.91 -1.25 4.20
N ALA A 59 10.10 -1.84 4.21
CA ALA A 59 10.25 -3.26 4.49
C ALA A 59 9.99 -3.64 5.95
N VAL A 60 10.60 -2.89 6.86
CA VAL A 60 10.75 -3.31 8.27
C VAL A 60 9.54 -2.88 9.08
N ILE A 61 8.93 -1.75 8.71
CA ILE A 61 7.78 -1.18 9.42
C ILE A 61 6.45 -1.74 8.89
N SER A 62 6.42 -2.26 7.66
CA SER A 62 5.20 -2.83 7.08
C SER A 62 4.99 -4.28 7.49
N THR A 63 3.78 -4.58 7.96
CA THR A 63 3.41 -5.89 8.50
C THR A 63 2.18 -6.46 7.82
N ILE A 64 2.19 -7.79 7.64
CA ILE A 64 1.02 -8.61 7.32
C ILE A 64 0.82 -9.61 8.44
N THR A 65 -0.42 -9.76 8.91
CA THR A 65 -0.78 -10.68 9.99
C THR A 65 -1.98 -11.51 9.54
N LEU A 66 -1.87 -12.82 9.70
CA LEU A 66 -2.99 -13.75 9.53
C LEU A 66 -3.57 -14.08 10.89
N LYS A 67 -4.88 -13.92 11.05
CA LYS A 67 -5.64 -14.31 12.23
C LYS A 67 -6.65 -15.40 11.90
N SER A 68 -6.87 -16.29 12.85
CA SER A 68 -7.98 -17.25 12.79
C SER A 68 -9.30 -16.58 13.23
N ARG A 69 -10.44 -17.23 13.00
CA ARG A 69 -11.78 -16.76 13.40
C ARG A 69 -11.89 -16.32 14.88
N ASN A 70 -11.10 -16.88 15.78
CA ASN A 70 -11.09 -16.51 17.20
C ASN A 70 -10.19 -15.30 17.53
N GLY A 71 -9.59 -14.66 16.51
CA GLY A 71 -8.65 -13.54 16.66
C GLY A 71 -7.22 -13.94 16.98
N MET A 72 -6.91 -15.23 17.11
CA MET A 72 -5.55 -15.73 17.36
C MET A 72 -4.67 -15.50 16.14
N VAL A 73 -3.48 -14.93 16.36
CA VAL A 73 -2.46 -14.78 15.32
C VAL A 73 -1.92 -16.15 14.93
N VAL A 74 -2.07 -16.48 13.65
CA VAL A 74 -1.61 -17.74 13.05
C VAL A 74 -0.22 -17.57 12.44
N ALA A 75 0.01 -16.44 11.78
CA ALA A 75 1.29 -16.10 11.17
C ALA A 75 1.43 -14.58 11.04
N LYS A 76 2.67 -14.09 10.98
CA LYS A 76 2.99 -12.67 10.79
C LYS A 76 4.29 -12.53 10.03
N ALA A 77 4.39 -11.55 9.15
CA ALA A 77 5.62 -11.24 8.43
C ALA A 77 5.82 -9.73 8.24
N THR A 78 7.07 -9.38 8.01
CA THR A 78 7.55 -8.12 7.44
C THR A 78 8.44 -8.46 6.25
N GLN A 79 9.04 -7.46 5.61
CA GLN A 79 9.97 -7.69 4.51
C GLN A 79 11.39 -7.24 4.86
N LYS A 80 12.35 -7.77 4.11
CA LYS A 80 13.76 -7.39 4.23
C LYS A 80 14.12 -6.13 3.43
N GLN A 81 13.38 -5.87 2.35
CA GLN A 81 13.59 -4.73 1.47
C GLN A 81 12.25 -4.14 1.00
N ALA A 82 12.26 -2.85 0.67
CA ALA A 82 11.06 -2.15 0.24
C ALA A 82 10.54 -2.75 -1.08
N SER A 83 9.25 -3.10 -1.12
CA SER A 83 8.63 -3.81 -2.23
C SER A 83 7.18 -3.39 -2.42
N LYS A 84 6.65 -3.57 -3.64
CA LYS A 84 5.20 -3.41 -3.88
C LYS A 84 4.39 -4.59 -3.38
N GLU A 85 5.05 -5.73 -3.19
CA GLU A 85 4.40 -6.95 -2.72
C GLU A 85 4.67 -7.09 -1.24
N LEU A 86 3.76 -7.69 -0.46
CA LEU A 86 3.97 -8.12 0.91
C LEU A 86 3.56 -9.59 1.01
N ILE A 87 4.47 -10.43 1.47
CA ILE A 87 4.34 -11.88 1.42
C ILE A 87 4.34 -12.45 2.83
N LEU A 88 3.41 -13.35 3.09
CA LEU A 88 3.32 -14.14 4.31
C LEU A 88 3.24 -15.62 3.96
N ASP A 89 4.28 -16.37 4.31
CA ASP A 89 4.19 -17.82 4.29
C ASP A 89 3.27 -18.28 5.42
N THR A 90 2.41 -19.25 5.12
CA THR A 90 1.41 -19.75 6.07
C THR A 90 1.71 -21.19 6.47
N PRO A 91 1.45 -21.57 7.74
CA PRO A 91 1.40 -22.98 8.10
C PRO A 91 0.24 -23.67 7.36
N VAL A 92 0.12 -24.98 7.52
CA VAL A 92 -1.06 -25.70 7.03
C VAL A 92 -2.31 -25.14 7.72
N LEU A 93 -3.18 -24.52 6.94
CA LEU A 93 -4.44 -23.94 7.43
C LEU A 93 -5.52 -25.01 7.45
N GLN A 94 -6.26 -25.06 8.56
CA GLN A 94 -7.45 -25.90 8.68
C GLN A 94 -8.63 -25.23 7.95
N PRO A 95 -9.65 -25.99 7.53
CA PRO A 95 -10.88 -25.39 7.00
C PRO A 95 -11.49 -24.40 7.99
N GLY A 96 -11.82 -23.19 7.52
CA GLY A 96 -12.33 -22.14 8.39
C GLY A 96 -12.21 -20.73 7.83
N LEU A 97 -12.72 -19.77 8.61
CA LEU A 97 -12.64 -18.34 8.35
C LEU A 97 -11.32 -17.78 8.91
N TYR A 98 -10.64 -17.00 8.10
CA TYR A 98 -9.40 -16.30 8.45
C TYR A 98 -9.53 -14.82 8.11
N GLU A 99 -8.74 -13.99 8.79
CA GLU A 99 -8.63 -12.55 8.54
C GLU A 99 -7.17 -12.20 8.24
N VAL A 100 -6.97 -11.43 7.17
CA VAL A 100 -5.68 -10.83 6.82
C VAL A 100 -5.71 -9.38 7.23
N ASP A 101 -4.83 -9.01 8.15
CA ASP A 101 -4.56 -7.64 8.55
C ASP A 101 -3.27 -7.17 7.90
N TYR A 102 -3.25 -5.93 7.41
CA TYR A 102 -2.02 -5.29 6.98
C TYR A 102 -1.91 -3.87 7.50
N ARG A 103 -0.67 -3.45 7.72
CA ARG A 103 -0.26 -2.08 8.03
C ARG A 103 0.99 -1.81 7.23
N VAL A 104 0.92 -0.85 6.32
CA VAL A 104 2.01 -0.52 5.38
C VAL A 104 2.41 0.93 5.58
N LEU A 105 3.72 1.16 5.70
CA LEU A 105 4.28 2.50 5.63
C LEU A 105 4.66 2.79 4.17
N ALA A 106 4.00 3.77 3.59
CA ALA A 106 4.30 4.26 2.27
C ALA A 106 5.57 5.10 2.22
N THR A 107 6.19 5.15 1.04
CA THR A 107 7.41 5.95 0.81
C THR A 107 7.18 7.45 0.98
N ASP A 108 5.93 7.91 0.89
CA ASP A 108 5.55 9.30 1.17
C ASP A 108 5.30 9.57 2.68
N GLY A 109 5.48 8.55 3.52
CA GLY A 109 5.29 8.62 4.97
C GLY A 109 3.88 8.28 5.45
N THR A 110 2.93 8.04 4.54
CA THR A 110 1.55 7.70 4.91
C THR A 110 1.45 6.26 5.40
N ILE A 111 0.66 6.01 6.45
CA ILE A 111 0.33 4.65 6.87
C ILE A 111 -0.99 4.23 6.22
N VAL A 112 -0.99 3.06 5.59
CA VAL A 112 -2.18 2.43 5.02
C VAL A 112 -2.46 1.13 5.77
N GLU A 113 -3.67 1.03 6.33
CA GLU A 113 -4.13 -0.13 7.09
C GLU A 113 -5.38 -0.72 6.46
N GLY A 114 -5.55 -2.03 6.60
CA GLY A 114 -6.76 -2.70 6.20
C GLY A 114 -6.85 -4.11 6.75
N ALA A 115 -8.06 -4.65 6.72
CA ALA A 115 -8.32 -6.03 7.08
C ALA A 115 -9.37 -6.62 6.12
N PHE A 116 -9.21 -7.88 5.77
CA PHE A 116 -10.24 -8.58 4.99
C PHE A 116 -10.28 -10.09 5.30
N PRO A 117 -11.47 -10.71 5.23
CA PRO A 117 -11.60 -12.14 5.48
C PRO A 117 -11.35 -12.97 4.23
N PHE A 118 -10.99 -14.24 4.40
CA PHE A 118 -11.11 -15.30 3.39
C PHE A 118 -11.48 -16.63 4.05
N ILE A 119 -11.92 -17.60 3.26
CA ILE A 119 -12.40 -18.90 3.74
C ILE A 119 -11.56 -20.01 3.14
N VAL A 120 -10.96 -20.85 3.99
CA VAL A 120 -10.36 -22.12 3.58
C VAL A 120 -11.45 -23.19 3.60
N GLU A 121 -11.69 -23.82 2.47
CA GLU A 121 -12.62 -24.93 2.34
C GLU A 121 -11.91 -26.27 2.54
N PRO A 122 -12.63 -27.31 2.99
CA PRO A 122 -12.09 -28.66 3.00
C PRO A 122 -11.65 -29.07 1.59
N SER A 123 -10.45 -29.62 1.45
CA SER A 123 -10.09 -30.35 0.24
C SER A 123 -11.01 -31.57 0.15
N LEU A 124 -11.70 -31.74 -0.98
CA LEU A 124 -12.41 -32.98 -1.27
C LEU A 124 -11.36 -34.09 -1.42
N SER A 125 -11.15 -34.89 -0.37
CA SER A 125 -10.48 -36.18 -0.52
C SER A 125 -11.40 -37.09 -1.32
N ALA A 126 -10.96 -37.48 -2.51
CA ALA A 126 -11.50 -38.61 -3.25
C ALA A 126 -10.99 -39.93 -2.66
#